data_AF-A0A523QMX1-F1
#
_entry.id   AF-A0A523QMX1-F1
#
_cell.length_a   1.000
_cell.length_b   1.000
_cell.length_c   1.000
_cell.angle_alpha   90.00
_cell.angle_beta   90.00
_cell.angle_gamma   90.00
#
_symmetry.space_group_name_H-M   'P 1'
#
loop_
_entity.id
_entity.type
_entity.pdbx_description
1 polymer ?
#
loop_
_entity_poly.entity_id
_entity_poly.type
_entity_poly.pdbx_seq_one_letter_code
_entity_poly.pdbx_strand_id
1 'polypeptide(L)' 'MRKLGAALVGLSSLLFLFVPLTQAEIRYEVGRVSYESYSDYTRVFIGLTPGTGYVVIDLDNPPRLKVNLYPANLSSV' A
#
# COMPACT_ATOMS: atom_id res chain seq x y z
N MET A 1 20.78 13.37 -46.11
CA MET A 1 19.86 13.67 -45.00
C MET A 1 18.90 12.52 -44.62
N ARG A 2 18.27 11.79 -45.58
CA ARG A 2 17.34 10.67 -45.26
C ARG A 2 17.90 9.53 -44.39
N LYS A 3 19.16 9.14 -44.57
CA LYS A 3 19.81 8.04 -43.80
C LYS A 3 20.02 8.38 -42.32
N LEU A 4 20.25 9.66 -42.01
CA LEU A 4 20.41 10.17 -40.64
C LEU A 4 19.08 10.15 -39.87
N GLY A 5 17.98 10.54 -40.52
CA GLY A 5 16.65 10.46 -39.91
C GLY A 5 16.24 9.03 -39.58
N ALA A 6 16.50 8.07 -40.48
CA ALA A 6 16.21 6.66 -40.23
C ALA A 6 17.04 6.08 -39.06
N ALA A 7 18.32 6.46 -38.97
CA ALA A 7 19.17 6.06 -37.85
C ALA A 7 18.68 6.66 -36.52
N LEU A 8 18.23 7.92 -36.53
CA LEU A 8 17.68 8.58 -35.36
C LEU A 8 16.38 7.93 -34.86
N VAL A 9 15.50 7.57 -35.81
CA VAL A 9 14.25 6.86 -35.50
C VAL A 9 14.53 5.49 -34.92
N GLY A 10 15.43 4.72 -35.53
CA GLY A 10 15.84 3.41 -35.02
C GLY A 10 16.46 3.49 -33.63
N LEU A 11 17.32 4.47 -33.38
CA LEU A 11 17.93 4.70 -32.07
C LEU A 11 16.88 5.08 -31.02
N SER A 12 15.93 5.95 -31.37
CA SER A 12 14.82 6.34 -30.50
C SER A 12 13.97 5.14 -30.11
N SER A 13 13.57 4.29 -31.07
CA SER A 13 12.81 3.06 -30.79
C SER A 13 13.57 2.08 -29.90
N LEU A 14 14.89 1.98 -30.07
CA LEU A 14 15.73 1.11 -29.24
C LEU A 14 15.78 1.59 -27.79
N LEU A 15 15.81 2.90 -27.55
CA LEU A 15 15.83 3.48 -26.19
C LEU A 15 14.52 3.20 -25.42
N PHE A 16 13.38 3.11 -26.12
CA PHE A 16 12.10 2.74 -25.48
C PHE A 16 12.06 1.29 -24.97
N LEU A 17 12.90 0.39 -25.51
CA LEU A 17 12.99 -0.99 -25.03
C LEU A 17 13.71 -1.12 -23.68
N PHE A 18 14.46 -0.09 -23.28
CA PHE A 18 15.22 -0.07 -22.03
C PHE A 18 14.59 0.81 -20.95
N VAL A 19 13.35 1.27 -21.13
CA VAL A 19 12.63 1.97 -20.06
C VAL A 19 12.34 0.93 -18.96
N PRO A 20 12.90 1.09 -17.75
CA PRO A 20 12.57 0.19 -16.67
C PRO A 20 11.08 0.37 -16.37
N LEU A 21 10.30 -0.70 -16.53
CA LEU A 21 8.98 -0.79 -15.91
C LEU A 21 9.18 -0.89 -14.41
N THR A 22 9.38 0.24 -13.75
CA THR A 22 9.31 0.31 -12.29
C THR A 22 7.84 0.16 -11.91
N GLN A 23 7.46 -1.06 -11.52
CA GLN A 23 6.20 -1.27 -10.85
C GLN A 23 6.32 -0.58 -9.48
N ALA A 24 5.60 0.52 -9.29
CA ALA A 24 5.47 1.15 -7.98
C ALA A 24 4.76 0.15 -7.06
N GLU A 25 5.52 -0.57 -6.25
CA GLU A 25 4.99 -1.47 -5.25
C GLU A 25 4.30 -0.65 -4.18
N ILE A 26 2.97 -0.73 -4.10
CA ILE A 26 2.21 -0.12 -3.01
C ILE A 26 2.46 -0.97 -1.77
N ARG A 27 3.19 -0.41 -0.81
CA ARG A 27 3.38 -1.04 0.51
C ARG A 27 2.19 -0.71 1.40
N TYR A 28 1.39 -1.72 1.71
CA TYR A 28 0.21 -1.59 2.58
C TYR A 28 0.60 -1.57 4.06
N GLU A 29 1.44 -0.63 4.45
CA GLU A 29 2.00 -0.56 5.81
C GLU A 29 0.93 -0.25 6.86
N VAL A 30 1.01 -0.97 7.99
CA VAL A 30 0.29 -0.62 9.21
C VAL A 30 1.17 0.33 10.01
N GLY A 31 0.74 1.58 10.08
CA GLY A 31 1.44 2.63 10.81
C GLY A 31 1.19 2.57 12.33
N ARG A 32 1.34 3.73 12.96
CA ARG A 32 1.15 3.87 14.41
C ARG A 32 -0.25 3.45 14.83
N VAL A 33 -0.30 2.68 15.92
CA VAL A 33 -1.51 2.40 16.68
C VAL A 33 -1.52 3.28 17.93
N SER A 34 -2.62 3.97 18.18
CA SER A 34 -2.83 4.75 19.40
C SER A 34 -4.25 4.59 19.90
N TYR A 35 -4.49 4.95 21.16
CA TYR A 35 -5.82 4.89 21.74
C TYR A 35 -6.06 6.07 22.68
N GLU A 36 -7.33 6.43 22.79
CA GLU A 36 -7.84 7.41 23.73
C GLU A 36 -8.98 6.76 24.52
N SER A 37 -8.85 6.73 25.83
CA SER A 37 -9.86 6.14 26.72
C SER A 37 -10.73 7.22 27.32
N TYR A 38 -12.03 7.06 27.15
CA TYR A 38 -13.08 7.87 27.77
C TYR A 38 -13.88 6.99 28.74
N SER A 39 -14.76 7.60 29.51
CA SER A 39 -15.55 6.90 30.53
C SER A 39 -16.54 5.90 29.94
N ASP A 40 -17.02 6.16 28.72
CA ASP A 40 -18.10 5.43 28.03
C ASP A 40 -17.62 4.68 26.78
N TYR A 41 -16.47 5.04 26.22
CA TYR A 41 -15.86 4.32 25.10
C TYR A 41 -14.34 4.44 25.09
N THR A 42 -13.68 3.54 24.36
CA THR A 42 -12.27 3.72 23.96
C THR A 42 -12.22 3.88 22.45
N ARG A 43 -11.51 4.89 21.97
CA ARG A 43 -11.26 5.11 20.55
C ARG A 43 -9.87 4.61 20.21
N VAL A 44 -9.79 3.69 19.26
CA VAL A 44 -8.52 3.15 18.75
C VAL A 44 -8.28 3.71 17.35
N PHE A 45 -7.08 4.24 17.13
CA PHE A 45 -6.64 4.77 15.84
C PHE A 45 -5.54 3.87 15.28
N ILE A 46 -5.70 3.44 14.03
CA ILE A 46 -4.73 2.62 13.30
C ILE A 46 -4.39 3.37 12.02
N GLY A 47 -3.16 3.84 11.89
CA GLY A 47 -2.69 4.45 10.63
C GLY A 47 -2.54 3.39 9.54
N LEU A 48 -3.12 3.61 8.36
CA LEU A 48 -3.12 2.65 7.25
C LEU A 48 -2.83 3.35 5.92
N THR A 49 -2.13 2.66 5.02
CA THR A 49 -2.01 3.09 3.62
C THR A 49 -3.39 3.13 2.94
N PRO A 50 -3.69 4.14 2.09
CA PRO A 50 -4.91 4.16 1.30
C PRO A 50 -5.12 2.89 0.48
N GLY A 51 -6.34 2.37 0.49
CA GLY A 51 -6.70 1.12 -0.19
C GLY A 51 -6.70 -0.13 0.71
N THR A 52 -6.24 -0.01 1.96
CA THR A 52 -6.42 -1.08 2.96
C THR A 52 -7.88 -1.15 3.40
N GLY A 53 -8.52 -2.31 3.20
CA GLY A 53 -9.84 -2.62 3.72
C GLY A 53 -9.80 -3.21 5.12
N TYR A 54 -10.96 -3.28 5.78
CA TYR A 54 -11.09 -3.91 7.08
C TYR A 54 -12.40 -4.69 7.24
N VAL A 55 -12.36 -5.70 8.11
CA VAL A 55 -13.53 -6.46 8.56
C VAL A 55 -13.48 -6.54 10.08
N VAL A 56 -14.61 -6.25 10.74
CA VAL A 56 -14.75 -6.30 12.20
C VAL A 56 -15.62 -7.49 12.58
N ILE A 57 -15.18 -8.23 13.60
CA ILE A 57 -15.85 -9.42 14.11
C ILE A 57 -15.86 -9.34 15.63
N ASP A 58 -17.05 -9.41 16.22
CA ASP A 58 -17.22 -9.61 17.65
C ASP A 58 -17.02 -11.10 17.97
N LEU A 59 -16.18 -11.37 18.98
CA LEU A 59 -15.90 -12.70 19.47
C LEU A 59 -16.35 -12.81 20.92
N ASP A 60 -16.98 -13.93 21.24
CA ASP A 60 -17.41 -14.23 22.60
C ASP A 60 -16.46 -15.20 23.30
N ASN A 61 -16.48 -15.21 24.64
CA ASN A 61 -15.79 -16.18 25.50
C ASN A 61 -14.26 -16.30 25.31
N PRO A 62 -13.44 -15.33 25.78
CA PRO A 62 -13.84 -14.07 26.40
C PRO A 62 -14.26 -13.02 25.35
N PRO A 63 -15.08 -12.00 25.74
CA PRO A 63 -15.45 -10.89 24.87
C PRO A 63 -14.22 -10.22 24.27
N ARG A 64 -14.12 -10.22 22.95
CA ARG A 64 -13.01 -9.65 22.18
C ARG A 64 -13.54 -9.02 20.89
N LEU A 65 -12.87 -7.97 20.43
CA LEU A 65 -13.07 -7.40 19.11
C LEU A 65 -11.91 -7.80 18.21
N LYS A 66 -12.20 -8.47 17.10
CA LYS A 66 -11.19 -8.82 16.08
C LYS A 66 -11.36 -7.92 14.86
N VAL A 67 -10.28 -7.22 14.51
CA VAL A 67 -10.21 -6.39 13.31
C VAL A 67 -9.21 -7.00 12.35
N ASN A 68 -9.69 -7.47 11.21
CA ASN A 68 -8.86 -7.97 10.12
C ASN A 68 -8.61 -6.85 9.12
N LEU A 69 -7.36 -6.65 8.74
CA LEU A 69 -6.94 -5.65 7.75
C LEU A 69 -6.42 -6.37 6.50
N TYR A 70 -6.84 -5.94 5.31
CA TYR A 70 -6.35 -6.52 4.06
C TYR A 70 -6.49 -5.56 2.85
N PRO A 71 -5.48 -5.50 1.96
CA PRO A 71 -4.11 -5.96 2.16
C PRO A 71 -3.41 -5.15 3.27
N ALA A 72 -2.54 -5.77 4.05
CA ALA A 72 -1.81 -5.11 5.12
C ALA A 72 -0.46 -5.81 5.34
N ASN A 73 0.58 -5.02 5.59
CA ASN A 73 1.92 -5.48 5.91
C ASN A 73 2.33 -4.90 7.27
N LEU A 74 2.60 -5.81 8.20
CA LEU A 74 3.21 -5.48 9.47
C LEU A 74 4.71 -5.37 9.20
N SER A 75 5.18 -4.19 8.79
CA SER A 75 6.61 -3.93 8.80
C SER A 75 7.08 -4.07 10.24
N SER A 76 7.98 -5.02 10.48
CA SER A 76 8.73 -5.06 11.73
C SER A 76 9.57 -3.79 11.77
N VAL A 77 9.14 -2.81 12.56
CA VAL A 77 10.01 -1.70 12.97
C VAL A 77 11.26 -2.28 13.63
#